data_AF-A0A653CPS3-F1
#
_entry.id   AF-A0A653CPS3-F1
#
_cell.length_a   1.000
_cell.length_b   1.000
_cell.length_c   1.000
_cell.angle_alpha   90.00
_cell.angle_beta   90.00
_cell.angle_gamma   90.00
#
_symmetry.space_group_name_H-M   'P 1'
#
loop_
_entity.id
_entity.type
_entity.pdbx_description
1 polymer ?
#
loop_
_entity_poly.entity_id
_entity_poly.type
_entity_poly.pdbx_seq_one_letter_code
_entity_poly.pdbx_strand_id
1 'polypeptide(L)'
;MKTMLSKGTISDKIAAHTLLIQENPVCNLDTLRNLVSMVKVSKKKECIAVLGTLVEIFLSDLLIPTRKLKPFHQRPLAALNEMSSELSGKRKKLLTYWYFEDQLKEIYTSFVLALNTVGHDTVESNKDKAITAMYKL
;
A
#
# COMPACT_ATOMS: atom_id res chain seq x y z
N MET A 1 0.13 22.99 -6.46
CA MET A 1 -0.61 21.90 -7.16
C MET A 1 -1.78 21.38 -6.29
N LYS A 2 -2.81 22.18 -5.99
CA LYS A 2 -3.92 21.76 -5.09
C LYS A 2 -5.33 21.85 -5.70
N THR A 3 -5.48 22.31 -6.95
CA THR A 3 -6.80 22.59 -7.55
C THR A 3 -7.19 21.66 -8.70
N MET A 4 -6.30 20.79 -9.19
CA MET A 4 -6.61 19.87 -10.29
C MET A 4 -7.21 18.53 -9.85
N LEU A 5 -7.13 18.18 -8.56
CA LEU A 5 -7.62 16.89 -8.03
C LEU A 5 -9.15 16.82 -7.87
N SER A 6 -9.87 17.94 -8.01
CA SER A 6 -11.31 17.99 -7.73
C SER A 6 -12.19 17.70 -8.97
N LYS A 7 -11.65 17.83 -10.19
CA LYS A 7 -12.41 17.72 -11.45
C LYS A 7 -11.96 16.59 -12.41
N GLY A 8 -11.07 15.71 -11.97
CA GLY A 8 -10.64 14.54 -12.76
C GLY A 8 -11.59 13.35 -12.62
N THR A 9 -11.64 12.50 -13.65
CA THR A 9 -12.31 11.19 -13.57
C THR A 9 -11.68 10.34 -12.47
N ILE A 10 -12.37 9.29 -12.00
CA ILE A 10 -11.85 8.41 -10.94
C ILE A 10 -10.52 7.77 -11.38
N SER A 11 -10.35 7.49 -12.67
CA SER A 11 -9.08 7.03 -13.25
C SER A 11 -7.94 8.05 -13.08
N ASP A 12 -8.20 9.35 -13.30
CA ASP A 12 -7.20 10.40 -13.11
C ASP A 12 -6.77 10.51 -11.65
N LYS A 13 -7.73 10.33 -10.71
CA LYS A 13 -7.44 10.32 -9.28
C LYS A 13 -6.56 9.14 -8.89
N ILE A 14 -6.87 7.94 -9.41
CA ILE A 14 -6.06 6.74 -9.18
C ILE A 14 -4.64 6.97 -9.69
N ALA A 15 -4.48 7.44 -10.92
CA ALA A 15 -3.16 7.72 -11.51
C ALA A 15 -2.35 8.75 -10.69
N ALA A 16 -2.99 9.83 -10.24
CA ALA A 16 -2.34 10.83 -9.40
C ALA A 16 -1.91 10.25 -8.04
N HIS A 17 -2.75 9.43 -7.41
CA HIS A 17 -2.41 8.77 -6.15
C HIS A 17 -1.26 7.77 -6.32
N THR A 18 -1.23 7.02 -7.41
CA THR A 18 -0.12 6.12 -7.77
C THR A 18 1.20 6.88 -7.86
N LEU A 19 1.22 7.96 -8.63
CA LEU A 19 2.45 8.74 -8.84
C LEU A 19 3.01 9.28 -7.51
N LEU A 20 2.14 9.79 -6.63
CA LEU A 20 2.54 10.29 -5.32
C LEU A 20 3.17 9.18 -4.45
N ILE A 21 2.61 7.97 -4.49
CA ILE A 21 3.15 6.82 -3.76
C ILE A 21 4.51 6.41 -4.33
N GLN A 22 4.67 6.40 -5.65
CA GLN A 22 5.93 6.04 -6.31
C GLN A 22 7.05 7.07 -6.03
N GLU A 23 6.73 8.36 -5.99
CA GLU A 23 7.72 9.40 -5.67
C GLU A 23 8.20 9.32 -4.22
N ASN A 24 7.29 9.08 -3.28
CA ASN A 24 7.64 8.94 -1.87
C ASN A 24 6.64 8.05 -1.11
N PRO A 25 6.91 6.74 -1.00
CA PRO A 25 5.97 5.83 -0.36
C PRO A 25 5.89 6.05 1.15
N VAL A 26 6.97 6.52 1.78
CA VAL A 26 7.05 6.75 3.23
C VAL A 26 6.11 7.87 3.67
N CYS A 27 6.03 8.95 2.89
CA CYS A 27 5.16 10.09 3.20
C CYS A 27 3.70 9.91 2.74
N ASN A 28 3.42 8.94 1.87
CA ASN A 28 2.11 8.78 1.23
C ASN A 28 1.35 7.52 1.69
N LEU A 29 1.61 7.04 2.91
CA LEU A 29 0.90 5.91 3.51
C LEU A 29 -0.63 6.13 3.58
N ASP A 30 -1.08 7.35 3.86
CA ASP A 30 -2.51 7.66 3.92
C ASP A 30 -3.17 7.64 2.54
N THR A 31 -2.43 8.05 1.51
CA THR A 31 -2.87 7.91 0.11
C THR A 31 -3.02 6.44 -0.27
N LEU A 32 -2.09 5.58 0.13
CA LEU A 32 -2.17 4.14 -0.09
C LEU A 32 -3.36 3.51 0.65
N ARG A 33 -3.60 3.91 1.91
CA ARG A 33 -4.80 3.50 2.68
C ARG A 33 -6.10 3.88 1.97
N ASN A 34 -6.15 5.09 1.45
CA ASN A 34 -7.33 5.57 0.71
C ASN A 34 -7.56 4.78 -0.58
N LEU A 35 -6.50 4.45 -1.34
CA LEU A 35 -6.65 3.57 -2.51
C LEU A 35 -7.18 2.18 -2.11
N VAL A 36 -6.67 1.59 -1.04
CA VAL A 36 -7.16 0.29 -0.54
C VAL A 36 -8.62 0.37 -0.08
N SER A 37 -9.03 1.47 0.56
CA SER A 37 -10.43 1.66 0.97
C SER A 37 -11.37 1.84 -0.23
N MET A 38 -10.89 2.46 -1.31
CA MET A 38 -11.66 2.58 -2.57
C MET A 38 -12.03 1.22 -3.15
N VAL A 39 -11.18 0.19 -3.05
CA VAL A 39 -11.53 -1.18 -3.50
C VAL A 39 -12.83 -1.68 -2.86
N LYS A 40 -13.10 -1.31 -1.61
CA LYS A 40 -14.29 -1.75 -0.85
C LYS A 40 -15.56 -0.96 -1.20
N VAL A 41 -15.43 0.30 -1.64
CA VAL A 41 -16.55 1.25 -1.78
C VAL A 41 -16.89 1.55 -3.25
N SER A 42 -15.96 1.30 -4.17
CA SER A 42 -16.09 1.66 -5.58
C SER A 42 -17.09 0.79 -6.35
N LYS A 43 -17.67 1.38 -7.41
CA LYS A 43 -18.51 0.65 -8.38
C LYS A 43 -17.67 -0.39 -9.10
N LYS A 44 -18.29 -1.50 -9.53
CA LYS A 44 -17.61 -2.69 -10.10
C LYS A 44 -16.49 -2.39 -11.11
N LYS A 45 -16.70 -1.47 -12.06
CA LYS A 45 -15.66 -1.10 -13.06
C LYS A 45 -14.46 -0.37 -12.46
N GLU A 46 -14.70 0.52 -11.51
CA GLU A 46 -13.65 1.31 -10.85
C GLU A 46 -12.87 0.44 -9.86
N CYS A 47 -13.56 -0.45 -9.15
CA CYS A 47 -12.94 -1.43 -8.24
C CYS A 47 -11.85 -2.24 -8.96
N ILE A 48 -12.15 -2.75 -10.16
CA ILE A 48 -11.19 -3.47 -10.98
C ILE A 48 -9.96 -2.63 -11.32
N ALA A 49 -10.17 -1.37 -11.72
CA ALA A 49 -9.06 -0.48 -12.10
C ALA A 49 -8.14 -0.22 -10.90
N VAL A 50 -8.73 0.14 -9.75
CA VAL A 50 -7.99 0.36 -8.49
C VAL A 50 -7.22 -0.90 -8.09
N LEU A 51 -7.85 -2.07 -8.20
CA LEU A 51 -7.25 -3.35 -7.84
C LEU A 51 -6.03 -3.66 -8.70
N GLY A 52 -6.12 -3.48 -10.02
CA GLY A 52 -4.99 -3.64 -10.93
C GLY A 52 -3.83 -2.71 -10.58
N THR A 53 -4.12 -1.43 -10.37
CA THR A 53 -3.12 -0.44 -9.96
C THR A 53 -2.46 -0.80 -8.62
N LEU A 54 -3.22 -1.24 -7.63
CA LEU A 54 -2.68 -1.64 -6.33
C LEU A 54 -1.73 -2.83 -6.45
N VAL A 55 -2.07 -3.85 -7.25
CA VAL A 55 -1.18 -4.99 -7.50
C VAL A 55 0.15 -4.54 -8.10
N GLU A 56 0.12 -3.65 -9.09
CA GLU A 56 1.33 -3.12 -9.72
C GLU A 56 2.20 -2.34 -8.73
N ILE A 57 1.61 -1.45 -7.94
CA ILE A 57 2.34 -0.67 -6.91
C ILE A 57 2.95 -1.61 -5.87
N PHE A 58 2.19 -2.60 -5.40
CA PHE A 58 2.70 -3.54 -4.40
C PHE A 58 3.87 -4.36 -4.95
N LEU A 59 3.78 -4.90 -6.16
CA LEU A 59 4.82 -5.74 -6.74
C LEU A 59 6.05 -4.96 -7.20
N SER A 60 5.86 -3.75 -7.73
CA SER A 60 6.95 -2.98 -8.35
C SER A 60 7.69 -2.11 -7.33
N ASP A 61 6.96 -1.46 -6.43
CA ASP A 61 7.51 -0.34 -5.64
C ASP A 61 7.55 -0.63 -4.12
N LEU A 62 6.65 -1.45 -3.58
CA LEU A 62 6.48 -1.57 -2.13
C LEU A 62 6.95 -2.90 -1.53
N LEU A 63 6.71 -4.03 -2.20
CA LEU A 63 7.06 -5.35 -1.69
C LEU A 63 8.44 -5.75 -2.21
N ILE A 64 9.25 -6.28 -1.29
CA ILE A 64 10.56 -6.83 -1.62
C ILE A 64 10.39 -8.35 -1.77
N PRO A 65 10.57 -8.94 -2.97
CA PRO A 65 10.29 -10.37 -3.20
C PRO A 65 11.09 -11.31 -2.29
N THR A 66 12.27 -10.88 -1.86
CA THR A 66 13.21 -11.69 -1.08
C THR A 66 12.97 -11.65 0.42
N ARG A 67 12.03 -10.83 0.94
CA ARG A 67 11.87 -10.63 2.38
C ARG A 67 10.44 -10.32 2.82
N LYS A 68 10.02 -10.99 3.89
CA LYS A 68 8.74 -10.73 4.58
C LYS A 68 8.76 -9.39 5.33
N LEU A 69 7.63 -8.68 5.32
CA LEU A 69 7.39 -7.49 6.15
C LEU A 69 7.37 -7.88 7.63
N LYS A 70 8.22 -7.24 8.44
CA LYS A 70 8.27 -7.44 9.89
C LYS A 70 7.54 -6.32 10.61
N PRO A 71 6.66 -6.67 11.56
CA PRO A 71 5.98 -5.68 12.38
C PRO A 71 6.96 -4.98 13.32
N PHE A 72 6.58 -3.81 13.79
CA PHE A 72 7.42 -2.93 14.61
C PHE A 72 7.89 -3.63 15.90
N HIS A 73 7.01 -4.40 16.55
CA HIS A 73 7.31 -5.12 17.79
C HIS A 73 8.36 -6.24 17.64
N GLN A 74 8.59 -6.75 16.43
CA GLN A 74 9.64 -7.76 16.17
C GLN A 74 11.01 -7.13 15.92
N ARG A 75 11.13 -5.79 15.99
CA ARG A 75 12.39 -5.09 15.76
C ARG A 75 13.20 -4.98 17.05
N PRO A 76 14.54 -5.09 16.98
CA PRO A 76 15.41 -5.00 18.16
C PRO A 76 15.51 -3.54 18.63
N LEU A 77 14.47 -3.05 19.31
CA LEU A 77 14.42 -1.69 19.87
C LEU A 77 15.50 -1.48 20.95
N ALA A 78 15.85 -2.54 21.69
CA ALA A 78 16.92 -2.51 22.68
C ALA A 78 18.28 -2.13 22.07
N ALA A 79 18.60 -2.64 20.87
CA ALA A 79 19.84 -2.32 20.17
C ALA A 79 19.92 -0.85 19.70
N LEU A 80 18.79 -0.13 19.62
CA LEU A 80 18.78 1.30 19.30
C LEU A 80 19.14 2.19 20.49
N ASN A 81 18.89 1.72 21.72
CA ASN A 81 19.22 2.46 22.93
C ASN A 81 20.73 2.46 23.21
N GLU A 82 21.45 1.42 22.76
CA GLU A 82 22.91 1.36 22.88
C GLU A 82 23.65 2.20 21.83
N MET A 83 22.96 2.64 20.77
CA MET A 83 23.54 3.54 19.78
C MET A 83 23.73 4.93 20.41
N SER A 84 24.94 5.48 20.43
CA SER A 84 25.28 6.76 21.07
C SER A 84 24.47 7.97 20.55
N SER A 85 24.40 9.04 21.35
CA SER A 85 23.66 10.28 21.06
C SER A 85 24.05 10.94 19.72
N GLU A 86 25.31 10.78 19.29
CA GLU A 86 25.81 11.29 18.00
C GLU A 86 25.16 10.61 16.78
N LEU A 87 24.56 9.41 16.94
CA LEU A 87 23.81 8.72 15.89
C LEU A 87 22.30 9.03 15.89
N SER A 88 21.84 10.04 16.64
CA SER A 88 20.41 10.40 16.76
C SER A 88 19.70 10.55 15.40
N GLY A 89 20.37 11.11 14.38
CA GLY A 89 19.83 11.20 13.02
C GLY A 89 19.61 9.84 12.35
N LYS A 90 20.56 8.91 12.49
CA LYS A 90 20.44 7.54 11.95
C LYS A 90 19.37 6.73 12.69
N ARG A 91 19.27 6.92 14.01
CA ARG A 91 18.21 6.31 14.84
C ARG A 91 16.83 6.74 14.38
N LYS A 92 16.60 8.05 14.21
CA LYS A 92 15.32 8.58 13.71
C LYS A 92 14.96 8.00 12.35
N LYS A 93 15.91 7.97 11.41
CA LYS A 93 15.70 7.41 10.07
C LYS A 93 15.33 5.92 10.12
N LEU A 94 16.01 5.13 10.96
CA LEU A 94 15.71 3.70 11.11
C LEU A 94 14.31 3.47 11.71
N LEU A 95 13.93 4.25 12.73
CA LEU A 95 12.60 4.20 13.33
C LEU A 95 11.52 4.54 12.30
N THR A 96 11.75 5.55 11.45
CA THR A 96 10.83 5.90 10.36
C THR A 96 10.64 4.74 9.39
N TYR A 97 11.71 4.05 8.98
CA TYR A 97 11.57 2.87 8.11
C TYR A 97 10.86 1.69 8.79
N TRP A 98 11.12 1.45 10.08
CA TRP A 98 10.44 0.39 10.81
C TRP A 98 8.95 0.68 10.97
N TYR A 99 8.59 1.93 11.26
CA TYR A 99 7.19 2.36 11.29
C TYR A 99 6.54 2.24 9.91
N PHE A 100 7.21 2.67 8.85
CA PHE A 100 6.73 2.52 7.49
C PHE A 100 6.44 1.04 7.15
N GLU A 101 7.34 0.13 7.48
CA GLU A 101 7.19 -1.29 7.18
C GLU A 101 6.03 -1.94 7.95
N ASP A 102 5.82 -1.54 9.20
CA ASP A 102 4.69 -1.97 10.02
C ASP A 102 3.36 -1.51 9.42
N GLN A 103 3.27 -0.21 9.07
CA GLN A 103 2.08 0.35 8.44
C GLN A 103 1.81 -0.25 7.07
N LEU A 104 2.86 -0.47 6.27
CA LEU A 104 2.73 -1.13 4.97
C LEU A 104 2.15 -2.54 5.12
N LYS A 105 2.53 -3.26 6.17
CA LYS A 105 2.01 -4.59 6.47
C LYS A 105 0.51 -4.57 6.81
N GLU A 106 0.06 -3.63 7.62
CA GLU A 106 -1.36 -3.47 7.94
C GLU A 106 -2.20 -3.13 6.71
N ILE A 107 -1.68 -2.22 5.87
CA ILE A 107 -2.34 -1.80 4.63
C ILE A 107 -2.42 -2.96 3.64
N TYR A 108 -1.33 -3.71 3.47
CA TYR A 108 -1.30 -4.89 2.63
C TYR A 108 -2.27 -5.97 3.12
N THR A 109 -2.34 -6.20 4.43
CA THR A 109 -3.32 -7.14 5.02
C THR A 109 -4.75 -6.70 4.71
N SER A 110 -5.04 -5.40 4.84
CA SER A 110 -6.35 -4.83 4.51
C SER A 110 -6.68 -4.97 3.02
N PHE A 111 -5.68 -4.86 2.15
CA PHE A 111 -5.80 -5.08 0.71
C PHE A 111 -6.09 -6.54 0.38
N VAL A 112 -5.36 -7.49 0.96
CA VAL A 112 -5.61 -8.94 0.77
C VAL A 112 -7.02 -9.31 1.22
N LEU A 113 -7.49 -8.76 2.35
CA LEU A 113 -8.87 -8.95 2.80
C LEU A 113 -9.89 -8.39 1.80
N ALA A 114 -9.65 -7.19 1.26
CA ALA A 114 -10.52 -6.62 0.24
C ALA A 114 -10.52 -7.46 -1.05
N LEU A 115 -9.34 -7.94 -1.47
CA LEU A 115 -9.16 -8.81 -2.63
C LEU A 115 -9.91 -10.14 -2.46
N ASN A 116 -9.85 -10.73 -1.26
CA ASN A 116 -10.61 -11.93 -0.93
C ASN A 116 -12.12 -11.68 -1.05
N THR A 117 -12.63 -10.55 -0.55
CA THR A 117 -14.05 -10.18 -0.71
C THR A 117 -14.44 -10.04 -2.18
N VAL A 118 -13.61 -9.41 -3.02
CA VAL A 118 -13.88 -9.26 -4.47
C VAL A 118 -13.84 -10.62 -5.18
N GLY A 119 -12.97 -11.54 -4.74
CA GLY A 119 -12.94 -12.93 -5.24
C GLY A 119 -14.22 -13.73 -4.97
N HIS A 120 -14.99 -13.34 -3.96
CA HIS A 120 -16.29 -13.94 -3.63
C HIS A 120 -17.49 -13.16 -4.22
N ASP A 121 -17.25 -12.10 -5.00
CA ASP A 121 -18.33 -11.30 -5.61
C ASP A 121 -19.15 -12.13 -6.61
N THR A 122 -20.41 -11.79 -6.80
CA THR A 122 -21.35 -12.45 -7.73
C THR A 122 -20.98 -12.34 -9.21
N VAL A 123 -20.09 -11.42 -9.59
CA VAL A 123 -19.71 -11.18 -10.98
C VAL A 123 -18.45 -11.94 -11.36
N GLU A 124 -18.57 -12.88 -12.29
CA GLU A 124 -17.47 -13.74 -12.76
C GLU A 124 -16.23 -12.96 -13.22
N SER A 125 -16.41 -11.87 -13.97
CA SER A 125 -15.30 -11.02 -14.41
C SER A 125 -14.51 -10.38 -13.26
N ASN A 126 -15.18 -10.07 -12.14
CA ASN A 126 -14.50 -9.57 -10.95
C ASN A 126 -13.71 -10.69 -10.26
N LYS A 127 -14.29 -11.90 -10.18
CA LYS A 127 -13.63 -13.09 -9.63
C LYS A 127 -12.36 -13.41 -10.40
N ASP A 128 -12.42 -13.49 -11.73
CA ASP A 128 -11.25 -13.83 -12.57
C ASP A 128 -10.10 -12.86 -12.36
N LYS A 129 -10.41 -11.55 -12.28
CA LYS A 129 -9.41 -10.52 -12.02
C LYS A 129 -8.85 -10.59 -10.60
N ALA A 130 -9.69 -10.84 -9.61
CA ALA A 130 -9.25 -11.03 -8.23
C ALA A 130 -8.35 -12.27 -8.10
N ILE A 131 -8.71 -13.40 -8.71
CA ILE A 131 -7.92 -14.63 -8.73
C ILE A 131 -6.59 -14.41 -9.44
N THR A 132 -6.60 -13.73 -10.60
CA THR A 132 -5.38 -13.38 -11.33
C THR A 132 -4.45 -12.49 -10.50
N ALA A 133 -5.03 -11.51 -9.78
CA ALA A 133 -4.28 -10.66 -8.86
C ALA A 133 -3.70 -11.46 -7.69
N MET A 134 -4.48 -12.37 -7.09
CA MET A 134 -4.00 -13.26 -6.02
C MET A 134 -2.87 -14.17 -6.51
N TYR A 135 -2.92 -14.67 -7.74
CA TYR A 135 -1.86 -15.51 -8.31
C TYR A 135 -0.56 -14.75 -8.56
N LYS A 136 -0.63 -13.44 -8.84
CA LYS A 136 0.55 -12.60 -9.12
C LYS A 136 1.28 -12.11 -7.86
N LEU A 137 0.60 -12.11 -6.71
CA LEU A 137 1.12 -11.66 -5.41
C LEU A 137 1.85 -12.78 -4.68
#